data_AF-A0A2E6GE76-F1
#
_entry.id   AF-A0A2E6GE76-F1
#
_cell.length_a   1.000
_cell.length_b   1.000
_cell.length_c   1.000
_cell.angle_alpha   90.00
_cell.angle_beta   90.00
_cell.angle_gamma   90.00
#
_symmetry.space_group_name_H-M   'P 1'
#
loop_
_entity.id
_entity.type
_entity.pdbx_description
1 polymer ?
#
loop_
_entity_poly.entity_id
_entity_poly.type
_entity_poly.pdbx_seq_one_letter_code
_entity_poly.pdbx_strand_id
1 'polypeptide(L)'
;GSWITITPFLFEAKFSDGTQIEVQVNNEFENKTYAEKVALTYLEAIGRLPELFRKDVETVWIHKGNENFGGGNNNILIHHDRGLEEEKYGLLEEVFLHEGAHTSLDSDHSSSNGWIEAQIADNGNFISDYAEEYPQREDVAETFPLCFALKYKRDRLDNGIIQKIEKAIPNRIKYCNNVFENMN
;
A
#
# COMPACT_ATOMS: atom_id res chain seq x y z
N GLY A 1 19.71 2.75 -17.43
CA GLY A 1 18.63 3.00 -18.40
C GLY A 1 18.71 4.44 -18.85
N SER A 2 18.34 4.72 -20.10
CA SER A 2 18.15 6.09 -20.57
C SER A 2 16.74 6.55 -20.21
N TRP A 3 16.60 7.75 -19.69
CA TRP A 3 15.29 8.38 -19.50
C TRP A 3 14.65 8.64 -20.86
N ILE A 4 13.42 8.18 -21.04
CA ILE A 4 12.59 8.57 -22.18
C ILE A 4 11.50 9.51 -21.68
N THR A 5 11.22 10.57 -22.43
CA THR A 5 10.10 11.48 -22.14
C THR A 5 8.90 11.03 -22.95
N ILE A 6 7.86 10.59 -22.26
CA ILE A 6 6.58 10.18 -22.85
C ILE A 6 5.47 11.03 -22.23
N THR A 7 4.45 11.36 -23.02
CA THR A 7 3.30 12.13 -22.55
C THR A 7 2.19 11.16 -22.15
N PRO A 8 1.88 10.99 -20.84
CA PRO A 8 0.80 10.11 -20.40
C PRO A 8 -0.58 10.73 -20.67
N PHE A 9 -1.61 9.90 -20.59
CA PHE A 9 -2.98 10.35 -20.41
C PHE A 9 -3.19 10.72 -18.94
N LEU A 10 -3.58 11.98 -18.69
CA LEU A 10 -3.84 12.50 -17.35
C LEU A 10 -5.33 12.47 -17.03
N PHE A 11 -5.65 12.01 -15.82
CA PHE A 11 -6.97 12.05 -15.22
C PHE A 11 -6.88 12.55 -13.79
N GLU A 12 -8.00 13.04 -13.25
CA GLU A 12 -8.13 13.43 -11.85
C GLU A 12 -9.20 12.54 -11.22
N ALA A 13 -8.78 11.66 -10.29
CA ALA A 13 -9.68 10.83 -9.51
C ALA A 13 -10.14 11.60 -8.27
N LYS A 14 -11.46 11.61 -8.01
CA LYS A 14 -12.08 12.29 -6.87
C LYS A 14 -12.80 11.29 -6.00
N PHE A 15 -12.47 11.27 -4.71
CA PHE A 15 -13.03 10.35 -3.73
C PHE A 15 -14.08 11.03 -2.85
N SER A 16 -14.96 10.23 -2.23
CA SER A 16 -16.09 10.74 -1.43
C SER A 16 -15.67 11.46 -0.15
N ASP A 17 -14.47 11.19 0.33
CA ASP A 17 -13.82 11.88 1.46
C ASP A 17 -13.17 13.21 1.07
N GLY A 18 -13.23 13.59 -0.22
CA GLY A 18 -12.71 14.85 -0.74
C GLY A 18 -11.26 14.79 -1.22
N THR A 19 -10.56 13.67 -1.06
CA THR A 19 -9.21 13.51 -1.61
C THR A 19 -9.25 13.44 -3.14
N GLN A 20 -8.20 13.96 -3.76
CA GLN A 20 -8.01 13.96 -5.20
C GLN A 20 -6.62 13.42 -5.53
N ILE A 21 -6.54 12.55 -6.53
CA ILE A 21 -5.30 11.91 -6.97
C ILE A 21 -5.18 12.09 -8.48
N GLU A 22 -4.02 12.55 -8.94
CA GLU A 22 -3.71 12.58 -10.38
C GLU A 22 -3.36 11.17 -10.86
N VAL A 23 -4.06 10.68 -11.89
CA VAL A 23 -3.78 9.38 -12.48
C VAL A 23 -3.10 9.59 -13.82
N GLN A 24 -1.89 9.05 -13.93
CA GLN A 24 -1.06 9.09 -15.13
C GLN A 24 -1.04 7.71 -15.76
N VAL A 25 -1.71 7.56 -16.89
CA VAL A 25 -1.73 6.30 -17.64
C VAL A 25 -0.82 6.44 -18.85
N ASN A 26 0.16 5.54 -18.98
CA ASN A 26 1.17 5.67 -20.01
C ASN A 26 0.58 5.64 -21.43
N ASN A 27 1.26 6.24 -22.42
CA ASN A 27 0.75 6.32 -23.79
C ASN A 27 0.67 4.96 -24.51
N GLU A 28 1.23 3.91 -23.92
CA GLU A 28 1.14 2.52 -24.36
C GLU A 28 -0.30 2.03 -24.48
N PHE A 29 -1.25 2.68 -23.81
CA PHE A 29 -2.69 2.39 -23.86
C PHE A 29 -3.42 3.06 -25.05
N GLU A 30 -2.67 3.57 -26.03
CA GLU A 30 -3.09 4.02 -27.37
C GLU A 30 -4.03 5.23 -27.43
N ASN A 31 -5.10 5.26 -26.64
CA ASN A 31 -6.08 6.34 -26.65
C ASN A 31 -6.66 6.60 -25.25
N LYS A 32 -7.15 7.85 -25.07
CA LYS A 32 -7.68 8.33 -23.78
C LYS A 32 -8.84 7.47 -23.26
N THR A 33 -9.71 6.96 -24.12
CA THR A 33 -10.86 6.13 -23.71
C THR A 33 -10.41 4.78 -23.14
N TYR A 34 -9.39 4.15 -23.71
CA TYR A 34 -8.84 2.91 -23.17
C TYR A 34 -8.05 3.16 -21.89
N ALA A 35 -7.24 4.23 -21.87
CA ALA A 35 -6.51 4.66 -20.68
C ALA A 35 -7.44 4.95 -19.48
N GLU A 36 -8.59 5.58 -19.71
CA GLU A 36 -9.60 5.82 -18.67
C GLU A 36 -10.16 4.52 -18.10
N LYS A 37 -10.45 3.53 -18.96
CA LYS A 37 -10.93 2.21 -18.50
C LYS A 37 -9.89 1.51 -17.64
N VAL A 38 -8.62 1.58 -18.03
CA VAL A 38 -7.50 1.02 -17.27
C VAL A 38 -7.33 1.72 -15.92
N ALA A 39 -7.45 3.05 -15.87
CA ALA A 39 -7.46 3.77 -14.60
C ALA A 39 -8.60 3.31 -13.69
N LEU A 40 -9.83 3.22 -14.22
CA LEU A 40 -11.02 2.86 -13.46
C LEU A 40 -10.96 1.46 -12.83
N THR A 41 -10.17 0.53 -13.37
CA THR A 41 -9.93 -0.80 -12.78
C THR A 41 -9.45 -0.73 -11.33
N TYR A 42 -8.62 0.26 -10.99
CA TYR A 42 -7.92 0.28 -9.69
C TYR A 42 -8.51 1.30 -8.70
N LEU A 43 -9.21 2.32 -9.20
CA LEU A 43 -9.64 3.45 -8.39
C LEU A 43 -10.63 3.05 -7.29
N GLU A 44 -11.45 2.02 -7.48
CA GLU A 44 -12.34 1.55 -6.42
C GLU A 44 -11.55 0.97 -5.24
N ALA A 45 -10.54 0.15 -5.49
CA ALA A 45 -9.71 -0.43 -4.43
C ALA A 45 -8.87 0.64 -3.72
N ILE A 46 -8.27 1.57 -4.47
CA ILE A 46 -7.53 2.72 -3.91
C ILE A 46 -8.44 3.60 -3.06
N GLY A 47 -9.66 3.87 -3.53
CA GLY A 47 -10.63 4.71 -2.81
C GLY A 47 -11.20 4.10 -1.54
N ARG A 48 -11.09 2.77 -1.36
CA ARG A 48 -11.50 2.07 -0.15
C ARG A 48 -10.42 2.04 0.93
N LEU A 49 -9.19 2.41 0.59
CA LEU A 49 -8.13 2.48 1.58
C LEU A 49 -8.49 3.51 2.66
N PRO A 50 -8.19 3.22 3.94
CA PRO A 50 -8.27 4.23 4.98
C PRO A 50 -7.40 5.43 4.63
N GLU A 51 -7.85 6.63 4.99
CA GLU A 51 -7.12 7.89 4.72
C GLU A 51 -5.64 7.80 5.11
N LEU A 52 -5.32 7.13 6.22
CA LEU A 52 -3.96 6.89 6.68
C LEU A 52 -3.01 6.35 5.59
N PHE A 53 -3.48 5.43 4.77
CA PHE A 53 -2.66 4.76 3.75
C PHE A 53 -2.58 5.56 2.45
N ARG A 54 -3.38 6.62 2.32
CA ARG A 54 -3.48 7.42 1.10
C ARG A 54 -3.33 8.93 1.34
N LYS A 55 -2.97 9.37 2.56
CA LYS A 55 -2.86 10.79 2.92
C LYS A 55 -1.81 11.53 2.11
N ASP A 56 -0.74 10.82 1.70
CA ASP A 56 0.37 11.38 0.94
C ASP A 56 0.42 10.86 -0.50
N VAL A 57 -0.61 10.12 -0.95
CA VAL A 57 -0.70 9.66 -2.34
C VAL A 57 -1.22 10.80 -3.19
N GLU A 58 -0.34 11.42 -3.96
CA GLU A 58 -0.67 12.52 -4.90
C GLU A 58 -0.90 12.00 -6.31
N THR A 59 -0.19 10.94 -6.70
CA THR A 59 -0.21 10.40 -8.06
C THR A 59 -0.39 8.88 -8.10
N VAL A 60 -0.92 8.37 -9.21
CA VAL A 60 -0.92 6.95 -9.57
C VAL A 60 -0.38 6.80 -10.98
N TRP A 61 0.64 5.97 -11.17
CA TRP A 61 1.25 5.72 -12.47
C TRP A 61 0.86 4.33 -12.96
N ILE A 62 0.33 4.24 -14.18
CA ILE A 62 -0.11 2.96 -14.76
C ILE A 62 0.64 2.68 -16.06
N HIS A 63 1.41 1.61 -16.04
CA HIS A 63 2.18 1.09 -17.18
C HIS A 63 1.59 -0.23 -17.67
N LYS A 64 1.84 -0.59 -18.94
CA LYS A 64 1.65 -1.98 -19.38
C LYS A 64 2.76 -2.85 -18.78
N GLY A 65 2.53 -4.17 -18.70
CA GLY A 65 3.52 -5.14 -18.24
C GLY A 65 3.12 -5.88 -16.98
N ASN A 66 3.97 -6.85 -16.61
CA ASN A 66 3.78 -7.76 -15.48
C ASN A 66 4.96 -7.68 -14.50
N GLU A 67 5.29 -6.46 -14.08
CA GLU A 67 6.27 -6.19 -13.03
C GLU A 67 5.55 -5.90 -11.71
N ASN A 68 6.28 -5.86 -10.61
CA ASN A 68 5.69 -5.58 -9.29
C ASN A 68 5.07 -4.18 -9.23
N PHE A 69 4.14 -4.01 -8.30
CA PHE A 69 3.69 -2.69 -7.86
C PHE A 69 4.82 -1.96 -7.12
N GLY A 70 4.61 -0.67 -6.85
CA GLY A 70 5.54 0.09 -6.02
C GLY A 70 4.89 1.32 -5.39
N GLY A 71 5.41 1.72 -4.24
CA GLY A 71 4.99 2.88 -3.47
C GLY A 71 6.16 3.80 -3.12
N GLY A 72 5.85 5.00 -2.63
CA GLY A 72 6.81 6.06 -2.34
C GLY A 72 6.77 7.20 -3.37
N ASN A 73 7.55 8.27 -3.13
CA ASN A 73 7.51 9.50 -3.94
C ASN A 73 6.09 10.06 -4.15
N ASN A 74 5.23 9.95 -3.14
CA ASN A 74 3.83 10.38 -3.21
C ASN A 74 3.04 9.67 -4.34
N ASN A 75 3.42 8.44 -4.72
CA ASN A 75 2.89 7.72 -5.87
C ASN A 75 2.61 6.24 -5.58
N ILE A 76 1.58 5.70 -6.25
CA ILE A 76 1.40 4.24 -6.44
C ILE A 76 1.69 3.88 -7.89
N LEU A 77 2.67 3.00 -8.12
CA LEU A 77 3.05 2.46 -9.41
C LEU A 77 2.32 1.13 -9.66
N ILE A 78 1.65 1.05 -10.81
CA ILE A 78 0.86 -0.10 -11.24
C ILE A 78 1.36 -0.59 -12.60
N HIS A 79 1.63 -1.89 -12.68
CA HIS A 79 1.80 -2.59 -13.94
C HIS A 79 0.51 -3.36 -14.26
N HIS A 80 -0.15 -3.01 -15.36
CA HIS A 80 -1.53 -3.40 -15.61
C HIS A 80 -1.75 -4.91 -15.69
N ASP A 81 -0.85 -5.66 -16.34
CA ASP A 81 -1.01 -7.11 -16.48
C ASP A 81 -0.87 -7.81 -15.12
N ARG A 82 0.09 -7.35 -14.28
CA ARG A 82 0.19 -7.78 -12.87
C ARG A 82 -1.07 -7.40 -12.10
N GLY A 83 -1.58 -6.19 -12.27
CA GLY A 83 -2.76 -5.72 -11.55
C GLY A 83 -4.03 -6.50 -11.89
N LEU A 84 -4.18 -6.99 -13.13
CA LEU A 84 -5.28 -7.89 -13.49
C LEU A 84 -5.15 -9.27 -12.83
N GLU A 85 -3.92 -9.76 -12.59
CA GLU A 85 -3.68 -10.98 -11.82
C GLU A 85 -4.10 -10.76 -10.35
N GLU A 86 -3.63 -9.69 -9.72
CA GLU A 86 -4.00 -9.36 -8.33
C GLU A 86 -5.52 -9.13 -8.17
N GLU A 87 -6.17 -8.47 -9.13
CA GLU A 87 -7.63 -8.29 -9.16
C GLU A 87 -8.35 -9.64 -9.16
N LYS A 88 -7.91 -10.57 -10.02
CA LYS A 88 -8.49 -11.91 -10.13
C LYS A 88 -8.36 -12.70 -8.83
N TYR A 89 -7.28 -12.50 -8.08
CA TYR A 89 -7.08 -13.13 -6.77
C TYR A 89 -7.76 -12.37 -5.62
N GLY A 90 -8.31 -11.18 -5.87
CA GLY A 90 -8.93 -10.33 -4.85
C GLY A 90 -7.92 -9.65 -3.93
N LEU A 91 -6.68 -9.44 -4.39
CA LEU A 91 -5.54 -8.97 -3.58
C LEU A 91 -5.24 -7.48 -3.73
N LEU A 92 -5.94 -6.76 -4.63
CA LEU A 92 -5.67 -5.34 -4.88
C LEU A 92 -5.71 -4.47 -3.61
N GLU A 93 -6.69 -4.67 -2.72
CA GLU A 93 -6.78 -3.88 -1.49
C GLU A 93 -5.58 -4.14 -0.56
N GLU A 94 -5.08 -5.38 -0.49
CA GLU A 94 -3.91 -5.73 0.32
C GLU A 94 -2.62 -5.13 -0.25
N VAL A 95 -2.42 -5.27 -1.57
CA VAL A 95 -1.27 -4.69 -2.28
C VAL A 95 -1.28 -3.17 -2.14
N PHE A 96 -2.43 -2.51 -2.31
CA PHE A 96 -2.48 -1.06 -2.18
C PHE A 96 -2.37 -0.57 -0.72
N LEU A 97 -2.74 -1.37 0.29
CA LEU A 97 -2.38 -1.07 1.67
C LEU A 97 -0.85 -1.10 1.86
N HIS A 98 -0.15 -2.07 1.26
CA HIS A 98 1.31 -2.15 1.30
C HIS A 98 1.97 -0.94 0.59
N GLU A 99 1.62 -0.65 -0.67
CA GLU A 99 2.21 0.49 -1.40
C GLU A 99 1.80 1.85 -0.81
N GLY A 100 0.59 1.94 -0.26
CA GLY A 100 0.11 3.10 0.47
C GLY A 100 0.89 3.34 1.75
N ALA A 101 1.34 2.27 2.44
CA ALA A 101 2.20 2.37 3.61
C ALA A 101 3.59 2.91 3.25
N HIS A 102 4.21 2.43 2.17
CA HIS A 102 5.45 3.05 1.67
C HIS A 102 5.29 4.55 1.40
N THR A 103 4.14 4.92 0.86
CA THR A 103 3.89 6.30 0.44
C THR A 103 3.56 7.22 1.61
N SER A 104 2.77 6.75 2.58
CA SER A 104 2.15 7.59 3.61
C SER A 104 2.65 7.31 5.03
N LEU A 105 3.39 6.22 5.26
CA LEU A 105 3.76 5.78 6.61
C LEU A 105 5.27 5.69 6.82
N ASP A 106 6.05 5.31 5.81
CA ASP A 106 7.48 5.08 6.00
C ASP A 106 8.24 6.29 6.54
N SER A 107 7.96 7.50 6.03
CA SER A 107 8.64 8.73 6.47
C SER A 107 8.44 9.02 7.95
N ASP A 108 7.26 8.68 8.48
CA ASP A 108 6.85 8.99 9.84
C ASP A 108 7.27 7.90 10.83
N HIS A 109 7.31 6.64 10.36
CA HIS A 109 7.36 5.48 11.24
C HIS A 109 8.65 4.66 11.13
N SER A 110 9.16 4.40 9.93
CA SER A 110 10.23 3.41 9.69
C SER A 110 11.50 3.65 10.51
N SER A 111 11.85 4.92 10.72
CA SER A 111 13.02 5.36 11.49
C SER A 111 12.66 5.96 12.86
N SER A 112 11.39 5.94 13.25
CA SER A 112 10.94 6.49 14.52
C SER A 112 11.42 5.63 15.69
N ASN A 113 11.78 6.28 16.80
CA ASN A 113 12.20 5.57 18.02
C ASN A 113 11.15 4.55 18.48
N GLY A 114 9.86 4.92 18.44
CA GLY A 114 8.79 4.03 18.89
C GLY A 114 8.63 2.78 18.01
N TRP A 115 8.85 2.89 16.69
CA TRP A 115 8.83 1.71 15.80
C TRP A 115 10.03 0.80 16.05
N ILE A 116 11.23 1.39 16.14
CA ILE A 116 12.47 0.66 16.38
C ILE A 116 12.41 -0.06 17.75
N GLU A 117 11.92 0.62 18.79
CA GLU A 117 11.72 0.02 20.12
C GLU A 117 10.72 -1.13 20.09
N ALA A 118 9.61 -0.99 19.36
CA ALA A 118 8.62 -2.05 19.20
C ALA A 118 9.21 -3.28 18.47
N GLN A 119 9.94 -3.06 17.39
CA GLN A 119 10.63 -4.11 16.63
C GLN A 119 11.66 -4.86 17.51
N ILE A 120 12.47 -4.13 18.30
CA ILE A 120 13.42 -4.75 19.24
C ILE A 120 12.70 -5.56 20.31
N ALA A 121 11.59 -5.05 20.85
CA ALA A 121 10.79 -5.73 21.86
C ALA A 121 10.07 -7.00 21.33
N ASP A 122 9.86 -7.08 20.01
CA ASP A 122 9.37 -8.29 19.32
C ASP A 122 10.48 -9.34 19.10
N ASN A 123 11.68 -9.14 19.68
CA ASN A 123 12.84 -10.02 19.62
C ASN A 123 13.31 -10.35 18.20
N GLY A 124 13.17 -9.39 17.26
CA GLY A 124 13.59 -9.57 15.87
C GLY A 124 12.75 -10.59 15.09
N ASN A 125 11.56 -10.96 15.57
CA ASN A 125 10.58 -11.67 14.73
C ASN A 125 10.08 -10.70 13.65
N PHE A 126 9.67 -11.22 12.49
CA PHE A 126 9.04 -10.42 11.44
C PHE A 126 7.79 -11.12 10.91
N ILE A 127 6.99 -10.36 10.18
CA ILE A 127 5.72 -10.83 9.65
C ILE A 127 5.89 -11.65 8.37
N SER A 128 6.96 -11.39 7.64
CA SER A 128 7.37 -12.08 6.42
C SER A 128 8.90 -12.11 6.32
N ASP A 129 9.42 -13.02 5.50
CA ASP A 129 10.85 -13.10 5.19
C ASP A 129 11.34 -11.81 4.49
N TYR A 130 10.46 -11.15 3.72
CA TYR A 130 10.79 -9.90 3.02
C TYR A 130 10.96 -8.72 3.99
N ALA A 131 10.09 -8.62 5.01
CA ALA A 131 10.24 -7.66 6.11
C ALA A 131 11.52 -7.92 6.92
N GLU A 132 11.89 -9.19 7.13
CA GLU A 132 13.14 -9.55 7.81
C GLU A 132 14.39 -9.19 6.99
N GLU A 133 14.35 -9.43 5.68
CA GLU A 133 15.47 -9.15 4.77
C GLU A 133 15.70 -7.64 4.58
N TYR A 134 14.62 -6.85 4.56
CA TYR A 134 14.65 -5.41 4.30
C TYR A 134 13.94 -4.57 5.38
N PRO A 135 14.32 -4.66 6.67
CA PRO A 135 13.53 -4.13 7.77
C PRO A 135 13.42 -2.60 7.80
N GLN A 136 14.36 -1.89 7.16
CA GLN A 136 14.30 -0.42 7.05
C GLN A 136 13.36 0.07 5.94
N ARG A 137 12.93 -0.82 5.05
CA ARG A 137 12.09 -0.49 3.89
C ARG A 137 10.73 -1.16 3.99
N GLU A 138 10.70 -2.45 4.32
CA GLU A 138 9.52 -3.30 4.14
C GLU A 138 8.78 -3.59 5.44
N ASP A 139 9.40 -3.42 6.60
CA ASP A 139 8.79 -3.80 7.88
C ASP A 139 7.48 -3.03 8.14
N VAL A 140 7.49 -1.72 7.96
CA VAL A 140 6.28 -0.88 8.10
C VAL A 140 5.24 -1.27 7.05
N ALA A 141 5.64 -1.39 5.78
CA ALA A 141 4.74 -1.67 4.66
C ALA A 141 4.09 -3.05 4.73
N GLU A 142 4.79 -4.06 5.25
CA GLU A 142 4.25 -5.40 5.47
C GLU A 142 3.41 -5.49 6.76
N THR A 143 3.81 -4.77 7.82
CA THR A 143 3.18 -4.90 9.14
C THR A 143 1.88 -4.10 9.27
N PHE A 144 1.82 -2.86 8.78
CA PHE A 144 0.63 -2.00 8.95
C PHE A 144 -0.64 -2.55 8.30
N PRO A 145 -0.62 -3.13 7.08
CA PRO A 145 -1.78 -3.78 6.49
C PRO A 145 -2.34 -4.91 7.36
N LEU A 146 -1.47 -5.70 7.97
CA LEU A 146 -1.87 -6.79 8.86
C LEU A 146 -2.40 -6.29 10.20
N CYS A 147 -1.80 -5.24 10.77
CA CYS A 147 -2.35 -4.52 11.92
C CYS A 147 -3.78 -3.99 11.61
N PHE A 148 -3.99 -3.41 10.43
CA PHE A 148 -5.30 -2.91 9.99
C PHE A 148 -6.31 -4.05 9.88
N ALA A 149 -5.93 -5.17 9.26
CA ALA A 149 -6.77 -6.35 9.14
C ALA A 149 -7.14 -6.92 10.54
N LEU A 150 -6.17 -7.02 11.45
CA LEU A 150 -6.40 -7.48 12.82
C LEU A 150 -7.34 -6.58 13.62
N LYS A 151 -7.30 -5.26 13.41
CA LYS A 151 -8.13 -4.30 14.16
C LYS A 151 -9.54 -4.18 13.58
N TYR A 152 -9.67 -4.09 12.26
CA TYR A 152 -10.93 -3.69 11.60
C TYR A 152 -11.58 -4.77 10.75
N LYS A 153 -10.87 -5.86 10.45
CA LYS A 153 -11.33 -6.96 9.58
C LYS A 153 -11.00 -8.33 10.17
N ARG A 154 -10.90 -8.43 11.50
CA ARG A 154 -10.40 -9.61 12.21
C ARG A 154 -11.16 -10.89 11.84
N ASP A 155 -12.46 -10.74 11.66
CA ASP A 155 -13.44 -11.74 11.24
C ASP A 155 -13.21 -12.31 9.82
N ARG A 156 -12.32 -11.69 9.02
CA ARG A 156 -11.87 -12.21 7.72
C ARG A 156 -10.57 -13.02 7.81
N LEU A 157 -9.92 -13.07 8.97
CA LEU A 157 -8.66 -13.78 9.17
C LEU A 157 -8.90 -15.13 9.86
N ASP A 158 -8.12 -16.13 9.47
CA ASP A 158 -8.11 -17.41 10.18
C ASP A 158 -7.52 -17.25 11.60
N ASN A 159 -8.12 -17.93 12.58
CA ASN A 159 -7.70 -17.84 13.98
C ASN A 159 -6.24 -18.27 14.20
N GLY A 160 -5.73 -19.25 13.44
CA GLY A 160 -4.34 -19.67 13.50
C GLY A 160 -3.40 -18.58 12.98
N ILE A 161 -3.79 -17.88 11.92
CA ILE A 161 -3.05 -16.72 11.40
C ILE A 161 -3.04 -15.59 12.41
N ILE A 162 -4.19 -15.23 12.98
CA ILE A 162 -4.29 -14.22 14.04
C ILE A 162 -3.32 -14.51 15.18
N GLN A 163 -3.35 -15.73 15.72
CA GLN A 163 -2.48 -16.14 16.83
C GLN A 163 -1.00 -16.10 16.44
N LYS A 164 -0.67 -16.47 15.19
CA LYS A 164 0.70 -16.40 14.69
C LYS A 164 1.20 -14.95 14.66
N ILE A 165 0.40 -14.02 14.14
CA ILE A 165 0.75 -12.60 14.06
C ILE A 165 0.87 -11.99 15.46
N GLU A 166 -0.13 -12.19 16.32
CA GLU A 166 -0.15 -11.65 17.70
C GLU A 166 1.01 -12.15 18.55
N LYS A 167 1.46 -13.39 18.31
CA LYS A 167 2.63 -13.95 18.98
C LYS A 167 3.94 -13.41 18.41
N ALA A 168 4.01 -13.19 17.09
CA ALA A 168 5.23 -12.76 16.42
C ALA A 168 5.56 -11.30 16.73
N ILE A 169 4.57 -10.40 16.66
CA ILE A 169 4.81 -8.95 16.64
C ILE A 169 3.93 -8.14 17.63
N PRO A 170 3.74 -8.57 18.89
CA PRO A 170 2.78 -7.94 19.81
C PRO A 170 3.05 -6.46 20.08
N ASN A 171 4.32 -6.02 20.07
CA ASN A 171 4.67 -4.63 20.35
C ASN A 171 4.42 -3.74 19.13
N ARG A 172 4.72 -4.21 17.91
CA ARG A 172 4.34 -3.47 16.69
C ARG A 172 2.83 -3.40 16.51
N ILE A 173 2.07 -4.43 16.88
CA ILE A 173 0.59 -4.35 16.90
C ILE A 173 0.12 -3.24 17.85
N LYS A 174 0.71 -3.15 19.05
CA LYS A 174 0.40 -2.08 20.00
C LYS A 174 0.76 -0.70 19.42
N TYR A 175 1.90 -0.58 18.76
CA TYR A 175 2.30 0.66 18.07
C TYR A 175 1.27 1.05 17.00
N CYS A 176 0.95 0.13 16.08
CA CYS A 176 -0.08 0.33 15.05
C CYS A 176 -1.40 0.81 15.65
N ASN A 177 -1.86 0.15 16.73
CA ASN A 177 -3.12 0.48 17.38
C ASN A 177 -3.16 1.92 17.91
N ASN A 178 -2.05 2.38 18.49
CA ASN A 178 -1.91 3.77 18.95
C ASN A 178 -1.96 4.75 17.77
N VAL A 179 -1.29 4.44 16.65
CA VAL A 179 -1.37 5.25 15.42
C VAL A 179 -2.81 5.33 14.92
N PHE A 180 -3.51 4.19 14.87
CA PHE A 180 -4.91 4.14 14.45
C PHE A 180 -5.88 4.93 15.35
N GLU A 181 -5.60 5.02 16.65
CA GLU A 181 -6.45 5.74 17.61
C GLU A 181 -6.25 7.25 17.58
N ASN A 182 -5.04 7.70 17.25
CA ASN A 182 -4.68 9.13 17.20
C ASN A 182 -5.10 9.83 15.90
N MET A 183 -5.80 9.13 15.00
CA MET A 183 -6.34 9.69 13.76
C MET A 183 -7.77 10.25 13.89
N ASN A 184 -8.39 10.13 15.07
CA ASN A 184 -9.72 10.69 15.35
C ASN A 184 -9.65 12.10 15.92
#